data_AF-A0A938XSC3-F1
#
_entry.id   AF-A0A938XSC3-F1
#
_cell.length_a   1.000
_cell.length_b   1.000
_cell.length_c   1.000
_cell.angle_alpha   90.00
_cell.angle_beta   90.00
_cell.angle_gamma   90.00
#
_symmetry.space_group_name_H-M   'P 1'
#
loop_
_entity.id
_entity.type
_entity.pdbx_description
1 polymer ?
#
loop_
_entity_poly.entity_id
_entity_poly.type
_entity_poly.pdbx_seq_one_letter_code
_entity_poly.pdbx_strand_id
1 'polypeptide(L)'
;MDLITESKNYFKKYNVEDVINREMNYLFILESPHKAEIKHGYPVAGNSGVEMTKFIYDQESKQAFGKLVSNVEDYQQHYKGLKQFGIINVAPAPMQASALENYKLSAVEKKIIHILEKLRVNYQAKSHRDQSWNEIKKVLVNDFAIRLNNILSECAVNYLIPCGKLAQSYLELTITSKKVSTSAQIITDIPHPSRNQWRQYSSMKKLEAVLTENIYLK
;
A
#
# COMPACT_ATOMS: atom_id res chain seq x y z
N MET A 1 3.50 30.23 -0.04
CA MET A 1 3.87 28.95 0.59
C MET A 1 3.67 27.88 -0.46
N ASP A 2 4.74 27.17 -0.81
CA ASP A 2 4.70 26.17 -1.88
C ASP A 2 4.15 24.83 -1.36
N LEU A 3 2.86 24.57 -1.59
CA LEU A 3 2.21 23.33 -1.14
C LEU A 3 2.82 22.08 -1.77
N ILE A 4 3.46 22.18 -2.93
CA ILE A 4 4.12 21.03 -3.58
C ILE A 4 5.32 20.61 -2.74
N THR A 5 6.20 21.54 -2.41
CA THR A 5 7.38 21.28 -1.57
C THR A 5 6.97 20.80 -0.17
N GLU A 6 5.99 21.46 0.44
CA GLU A 6 5.52 21.07 1.78
C GLU A 6 4.87 19.67 1.79
N SER A 7 4.18 19.29 0.71
CA SER A 7 3.63 17.93 0.59
C SER A 7 4.73 16.87 0.46
N LYS A 8 5.80 17.16 -0.29
CA LYS A 8 6.98 16.27 -0.35
C LYS A 8 7.65 16.14 1.01
N ASN A 9 7.80 17.24 1.75
CA ASN A 9 8.34 17.23 3.11
C ASN A 9 7.47 16.42 4.07
N TYR A 10 6.14 16.55 3.97
CA TYR A 10 5.19 15.75 4.73
C TYR A 10 5.37 14.25 4.45
N PHE A 11 5.39 13.85 3.17
CA PHE A 11 5.59 12.46 2.78
C PHE A 11 6.93 11.90 3.27
N LYS A 12 8.02 12.69 3.19
CA LYS A 12 9.33 12.30 3.70
C LYS A 12 9.35 12.15 5.23
N LYS A 13 8.70 13.06 5.95
CA LYS A 13 8.74 13.11 7.42
C LYS A 13 7.98 11.96 8.07
N TYR A 14 6.84 11.58 7.51
CA TYR A 14 5.96 10.53 8.05
C TYR A 14 5.96 9.27 7.18
N ASN A 15 7.05 9.06 6.45
CA ASN A 15 7.23 7.93 5.55
C ASN A 15 7.20 6.61 6.33
N VAL A 16 6.45 5.63 5.82
CA VAL A 16 6.61 4.22 6.12
C VAL A 16 7.12 3.56 4.85
N GLU A 17 8.30 2.97 4.95
CA GLU A 17 9.00 2.43 3.79
C GLU A 17 8.24 1.27 3.14
N ASP A 18 8.37 1.20 1.81
CA ASP A 18 7.90 0.04 1.05
C ASP A 18 8.76 -1.18 1.39
N VAL A 19 8.15 -2.37 1.33
CA VAL A 19 8.85 -3.63 1.58
C VAL A 19 9.09 -4.31 0.26
N ILE A 20 10.35 -4.36 -0.18
CA ILE A 20 10.73 -4.86 -1.50
C ILE A 20 11.70 -6.02 -1.35
N ASN A 21 11.35 -7.16 -1.96
CA ASN A 21 12.20 -8.34 -2.05
C ASN A 21 12.57 -8.59 -3.52
N ARG A 22 13.85 -8.85 -3.82
CA ARG A 22 14.31 -9.05 -5.21
C ARG A 22 13.66 -10.25 -5.91
N GLU A 23 13.32 -11.26 -5.12
CA GLU A 23 12.67 -12.50 -5.59
C GLU A 23 11.13 -12.38 -5.60
N MET A 24 10.59 -11.16 -5.44
CA MET A 24 9.14 -10.99 -5.32
C MET A 24 8.41 -11.26 -6.63
N ASN A 25 7.29 -11.96 -6.49
CA ASN A 25 6.36 -12.28 -7.55
C ASN A 25 5.05 -11.46 -7.41
N TYR A 26 4.70 -11.13 -6.16
CA TYR A 26 3.47 -10.47 -5.76
C TYR A 26 3.76 -9.13 -5.12
N LEU A 27 3.18 -8.06 -5.65
CA LEU A 27 3.26 -6.74 -5.05
C LEU A 27 1.88 -6.29 -4.58
N PHE A 28 1.68 -6.30 -3.26
CA PHE A 28 0.49 -5.74 -2.63
C PHE A 28 0.55 -4.22 -2.60
N ILE A 29 -0.50 -3.57 -3.09
CA ILE A 29 -0.62 -2.11 -3.13
C ILE A 29 -1.73 -1.69 -2.16
N LEU A 30 -1.39 -0.89 -1.15
CA LEU A 30 -2.33 -0.43 -0.11
C LEU A 30 -2.54 1.07 -0.14
N GLU A 31 -3.50 1.56 0.63
CA GLU A 31 -3.91 2.96 0.66
C GLU A 31 -2.82 3.87 1.25
N SER A 32 -2.60 3.77 2.56
CA SER A 32 -1.64 4.58 3.30
C SER A 32 -1.40 3.99 4.69
N PRO A 33 -0.31 4.36 5.37
CA PRO A 33 -0.07 4.01 6.77
C PRO A 33 -1.15 4.51 7.73
N HIS A 34 -1.45 3.71 8.76
CA HIS A 34 -2.26 4.10 9.92
C HIS A 34 -1.40 4.14 11.20
N LYS A 35 -2.06 4.27 12.36
CA LYS A 35 -1.42 4.36 13.68
C LYS A 35 -0.38 3.26 13.93
N ALA A 36 -0.70 2.02 13.55
CA ALA A 36 0.16 0.87 13.81
C ALA A 36 1.43 0.94 12.96
N GLU A 37 1.30 1.25 11.68
CA GLU A 37 2.40 1.38 10.74
C GLU A 37 3.34 2.52 11.14
N ILE A 38 2.79 3.66 11.58
CA ILE A 38 3.60 4.79 12.09
C ILE A 38 4.34 4.41 13.37
N LYS A 39 3.69 3.67 14.28
CA LYS A 39 4.31 3.21 15.52
C LYS A 39 5.42 2.19 15.28
N HIS A 40 5.23 1.29 14.32
CA HIS A 40 6.09 0.12 14.14
C HIS A 40 7.10 0.25 13.00
N GLY A 41 6.93 1.22 12.09
CA GLY A 41 7.88 1.53 11.02
C GLY A 41 7.80 0.61 9.80
N TYR A 42 6.75 -0.21 9.67
CA TYR A 42 6.54 -1.10 8.51
C TYR A 42 5.07 -1.11 8.09
N PRO A 43 4.75 -1.36 6.80
CA PRO A 43 3.39 -1.32 6.30
C PRO A 43 2.55 -2.46 6.87
N VAL A 44 1.22 -2.29 6.87
CA VAL A 44 0.25 -3.28 7.38
C VAL A 44 0.62 -3.87 8.75
N ALA A 45 1.11 -3.05 9.67
CA ALA A 45 1.55 -3.48 10.99
C ALA A 45 0.41 -3.83 11.96
N GLY A 46 -0.83 -3.42 11.65
CA GLY A 46 -2.01 -3.66 12.48
C GLY A 46 -2.74 -4.97 12.17
N ASN A 47 -4.00 -5.04 12.62
CA ASN A 47 -4.89 -6.18 12.40
C ASN A 47 -5.06 -6.52 10.92
N SER A 48 -5.05 -5.52 10.03
CA SER A 48 -5.02 -5.72 8.59
C SER A 48 -3.92 -6.70 8.16
N GLY A 49 -2.69 -6.53 8.66
CA GLY A 49 -1.60 -7.43 8.32
C GLY A 49 -1.76 -8.80 8.95
N VAL A 50 -2.33 -8.90 10.14
CA VAL A 50 -2.61 -10.21 10.77
C VAL A 50 -3.57 -11.02 9.89
N GLU A 51 -4.58 -10.37 9.33
CA GLU A 51 -5.56 -11.01 8.46
C GLU A 51 -4.99 -11.37 7.10
N MET A 52 -4.08 -10.55 6.56
CA MET A 52 -3.29 -10.92 5.39
C MET A 52 -2.48 -12.19 5.65
N THR A 53 -1.77 -12.29 6.79
CA THR A 53 -1.00 -13.50 7.15
C THR A 53 -1.89 -14.73 7.20
N LYS A 54 -3.04 -14.61 7.87
CA LYS A 54 -4.02 -15.70 8.01
C LYS A 54 -4.56 -16.18 6.66
N PHE A 55 -4.85 -15.26 5.76
CA PHE A 55 -5.33 -15.59 4.42
C PHE A 55 -4.22 -16.25 3.58
N ILE A 56 -3.03 -15.64 3.53
CA ILE A 56 -1.94 -16.09 2.66
C ILE A 56 -1.39 -17.46 3.07
N TYR A 57 -1.30 -17.71 4.37
CA TYR A 57 -0.66 -18.93 4.89
C TYR A 57 -1.64 -19.96 5.45
N ASP A 58 -2.94 -19.69 5.37
CA ASP A 58 -4.00 -20.51 5.94
C ASP A 58 -3.73 -21.00 7.38
N GLN A 59 -3.13 -20.12 8.20
CA GLN A 59 -2.79 -20.45 9.58
C GLN A 59 -3.25 -19.35 10.52
N GLU A 60 -3.68 -19.74 11.71
CA GLU A 60 -3.95 -18.78 12.78
C GLU A 60 -2.63 -18.17 13.27
N SER A 61 -2.35 -16.95 12.81
CA SER A 61 -1.19 -16.18 13.24
C SER A 61 -1.63 -14.90 13.94
N LYS A 62 -0.80 -14.45 14.88
CA LYS A 62 -0.88 -13.11 15.49
C LYS A 62 0.15 -12.15 14.90
N GLN A 63 0.99 -12.61 13.97
CA GLN A 63 2.02 -11.80 13.34
C GLN A 63 1.43 -11.06 12.14
N ALA A 64 1.66 -9.74 12.10
CA ALA A 64 1.24 -8.92 10.98
C ALA A 64 2.11 -9.20 9.74
N PHE A 65 1.49 -9.33 8.58
CA PHE A 65 2.16 -9.71 7.34
C PHE A 65 3.36 -8.82 7.00
N GLY A 66 3.22 -7.50 7.16
CA GLY A 66 4.30 -6.55 6.94
C GLY A 66 5.52 -6.84 7.80
N LYS A 67 5.32 -7.26 9.06
CA LYS A 67 6.42 -7.67 9.93
C LYS A 67 7.18 -8.87 9.36
N LEU A 68 6.44 -9.85 8.85
CA LEU A 68 7.02 -11.08 8.31
C LEU A 68 7.84 -10.78 7.05
N VAL A 69 7.27 -10.02 6.11
CA VAL A 69 7.94 -9.72 4.83
C VAL A 69 9.07 -8.69 4.96
N SER A 70 9.06 -7.84 6.00
CA SER A 70 10.18 -6.94 6.31
C SER A 70 11.35 -7.65 6.98
N ASN A 71 11.13 -8.81 7.60
CA ASN A 71 12.13 -9.52 8.40
C ASN A 71 12.24 -10.98 7.94
N VAL A 72 12.37 -11.18 6.62
CA VAL A 72 12.35 -12.51 6.00
C VAL A 72 13.29 -13.50 6.68
N GLU A 73 14.51 -13.06 7.01
CA GLU A 73 15.56 -13.92 7.59
C GLU A 73 15.12 -14.58 8.90
N ASP A 74 14.34 -13.86 9.71
CA ASP A 74 13.84 -14.32 11.00
C ASP A 74 12.64 -15.28 10.87
N TYR A 75 11.84 -15.13 9.82
CA TYR A 75 10.53 -15.80 9.70
C TYR A 75 10.46 -16.87 8.60
N GLN A 76 11.42 -16.94 7.68
CA GLN A 76 11.38 -17.86 6.54
C GLN A 76 11.32 -19.36 6.92
N GLN A 77 11.79 -19.72 8.12
CA GLN A 77 11.67 -21.09 8.64
C GLN A 77 10.22 -21.47 9.00
N HIS A 78 9.39 -20.47 9.31
CA HIS A 78 8.00 -20.65 9.74
C HIS A 78 7.00 -20.30 8.63
N TYR A 79 7.42 -19.46 7.68
CA TYR A 79 6.60 -18.96 6.59
C TYR A 79 7.35 -19.12 5.26
N LYS A 80 6.98 -20.16 4.50
CA LYS A 80 7.61 -20.44 3.20
C LYS A 80 7.34 -19.30 2.22
N GLY A 81 8.29 -19.02 1.32
CA GLY A 81 8.09 -18.09 0.22
C GLY A 81 7.92 -16.61 0.61
N LEU A 82 8.30 -16.19 1.83
CA LEU A 82 8.17 -14.78 2.25
C LEU A 82 8.82 -13.78 1.28
N LYS A 83 9.94 -14.17 0.64
CA LYS A 83 10.61 -13.34 -0.37
C LYS A 83 9.80 -13.11 -1.64
N GLN A 84 8.75 -13.90 -1.88
CA GLN A 84 7.88 -13.73 -3.05
C GLN A 84 6.96 -12.51 -2.93
N PHE A 85 6.97 -11.81 -1.79
CA PHE A 85 6.05 -10.72 -1.52
C PHE A 85 6.76 -9.38 -1.39
N GLY A 86 6.14 -8.36 -1.97
CA GLY A 86 6.41 -6.96 -1.70
C GLY A 86 5.15 -6.22 -1.27
N ILE A 87 5.33 -5.08 -0.60
CA ILE A 87 4.26 -4.21 -0.14
C ILE A 87 4.62 -2.76 -0.45
N ILE A 88 3.71 -2.06 -1.11
CA ILE A 88 3.81 -0.63 -1.39
C ILE A 88 2.53 0.08 -0.96
N ASN A 89 2.65 1.29 -0.42
CA ASN A 89 1.50 2.17 -0.23
C ASN A 89 1.37 3.17 -1.38
N VAL A 90 0.14 3.52 -1.77
CA VAL A 90 -0.13 4.65 -2.67
C VAL A 90 0.38 5.93 -2.04
N ALA A 91 -0.01 6.22 -0.80
CA ALA A 91 0.58 7.31 -0.03
C ALA A 91 1.63 6.74 0.94
N PRO A 92 2.90 7.17 0.87
CA PRO A 92 3.95 6.67 1.76
C PRO A 92 3.78 7.14 3.22
N ALA A 93 2.93 8.15 3.44
CA ALA A 93 2.61 8.69 4.75
C ALA A 93 1.09 8.68 5.00
N PRO A 94 0.63 8.87 6.24
CA PRO A 94 -0.78 8.76 6.55
C PRO A 94 -1.64 9.77 5.80
N MET A 95 -2.79 9.30 5.30
CA MET A 95 -3.82 10.16 4.72
C MET A 95 -4.91 10.55 5.74
N GLN A 96 -4.76 10.20 7.03
CA GLN A 96 -5.73 10.48 8.08
C GLN A 96 -5.08 11.07 9.33
N ALA A 97 -5.69 12.11 9.90
CA ALA A 97 -5.17 12.78 11.10
C ALA A 97 -5.10 11.87 12.32
N SER A 98 -6.00 10.88 12.42
CA SER A 98 -5.98 9.90 13.51
C SER A 98 -4.68 9.11 13.56
N ALA A 99 -3.98 8.88 12.45
CA ALA A 99 -2.69 8.19 12.46
C ALA A 99 -1.57 8.98 13.16
N LEU A 100 -1.73 10.30 13.29
CA LEU A 100 -0.72 11.23 13.82
C LEU A 100 -1.19 11.93 15.10
N GLU A 101 -2.14 11.34 15.85
CA GLU A 101 -2.73 11.97 17.05
C GLU A 101 -1.71 12.37 18.13
N ASN A 102 -0.59 11.63 18.22
CA ASN A 102 0.48 11.88 19.18
C ASN A 102 1.56 12.85 18.66
N TYR A 103 1.39 13.41 17.46
CA TYR A 103 2.36 14.29 16.81
C TYR A 103 1.90 15.76 16.86
N LYS A 104 2.84 16.66 17.15
CA LYS A 104 2.59 18.10 17.05
C LYS A 104 2.71 18.55 15.59
N LEU A 105 1.57 18.56 14.89
CA LEU A 105 1.49 19.01 13.50
C LEU A 105 1.51 20.55 13.42
N SER A 106 2.34 21.09 12.53
CA SER A 106 2.31 22.49 12.10
C SER A 106 1.01 22.82 11.35
N ALA A 107 0.71 24.11 11.17
CA ALA A 107 -0.46 24.54 10.44
C ALA A 107 -0.48 24.03 8.98
N VAL A 108 0.68 23.96 8.33
CA VAL A 108 0.79 23.46 6.96
C VAL A 108 0.58 21.94 6.88
N GLU A 109 1.13 21.17 7.83
CA GLU A 109 0.91 19.72 7.90
C GLU A 109 -0.57 19.40 8.16
N LYS A 110 -1.23 20.16 9.05
CA LYS A 110 -2.68 20.04 9.27
C LYS A 110 -3.50 20.32 8.01
N LYS A 111 -3.08 21.29 7.18
CA LYS A 111 -3.72 21.57 5.90
C LYS A 111 -3.51 20.43 4.91
N ILE A 112 -2.28 19.90 4.81
CA ILE A 112 -1.96 18.79 3.91
C ILE A 112 -2.76 17.54 4.27
N ILE A 113 -2.74 17.13 5.54
CA ILE A 113 -3.47 15.93 5.98
C ILE A 113 -4.98 16.07 5.81
N HIS A 114 -5.53 17.27 6.02
CA HIS A 114 -6.94 17.55 5.73
C HIS A 114 -7.27 17.34 4.25
N ILE A 115 -6.43 17.81 3.33
CA ILE A 115 -6.61 17.58 1.89
C ILE A 115 -6.44 16.10 1.55
N LEU A 116 -5.46 15.41 2.12
CA LEU A 116 -5.27 13.97 1.93
C LEU A 116 -6.51 13.18 2.37
N GLU A 117 -7.12 13.52 3.51
CA GLU A 117 -8.37 12.89 3.94
C GLU A 117 -9.50 13.06 2.92
N LYS A 118 -9.57 14.22 2.27
CA LYS A 118 -10.55 14.47 1.22
C LYS A 118 -10.24 13.69 -0.06
N LEU A 119 -8.97 13.64 -0.48
CA LEU A 119 -8.53 12.83 -1.62
C LEU A 119 -8.78 11.34 -1.39
N ARG A 120 -8.64 10.88 -0.14
CA ARG A 120 -8.92 9.51 0.30
C ARG A 120 -10.36 9.10 0.06
N VAL A 121 -11.30 9.98 0.41
CA VAL A 121 -12.73 9.74 0.22
C VAL A 121 -13.16 9.95 -1.24
N ASN A 122 -12.56 10.92 -1.93
CA ASN A 122 -12.88 11.28 -3.32
C ASN A 122 -11.90 10.66 -4.34
N TYR A 123 -11.44 9.44 -4.07
CA TYR A 123 -10.35 8.78 -4.81
C TYR A 123 -10.60 8.60 -6.32
N GLN A 124 -11.87 8.59 -6.75
CA GLN A 124 -12.26 8.43 -8.17
C GLN A 124 -12.19 9.72 -8.98
N ALA A 125 -12.25 10.89 -8.33
CA ALA A 125 -12.33 12.17 -9.02
C ALA A 125 -11.00 12.46 -9.74
N LYS A 126 -11.01 12.67 -11.06
CA LYS A 126 -9.77 12.94 -11.83
C LYS A 126 -9.16 14.30 -11.45
N SER A 127 -10.00 15.32 -11.29
CA SER A 127 -9.65 16.67 -10.87
C SER A 127 -10.66 17.20 -9.86
N HIS A 128 -10.27 18.24 -9.13
CA HIS A 128 -11.09 18.94 -8.14
C HIS A 128 -11.18 20.43 -8.47
N ARG A 129 -12.25 21.09 -7.99
CA ARG A 129 -12.40 22.54 -8.11
C ARG A 129 -11.33 23.30 -7.32
N ASP A 130 -10.93 22.74 -6.18
CA ASP A 130 -9.86 23.31 -5.35
C ASP A 130 -8.49 22.94 -5.94
N GLN A 131 -7.76 23.96 -6.40
CA GLN A 131 -6.45 23.78 -7.00
C GLN A 131 -5.42 23.16 -6.04
N SER A 132 -5.53 23.43 -4.74
CA SER A 132 -4.62 22.85 -3.75
C SER A 132 -4.78 21.34 -3.65
N TRP A 133 -5.98 20.80 -3.87
CA TRP A 133 -6.21 19.35 -3.91
C TRP A 133 -5.53 18.73 -5.12
N ASN A 134 -5.62 19.39 -6.28
CA ASN A 134 -4.97 18.93 -7.50
C ASN A 134 -3.44 18.93 -7.37
N GLU A 135 -2.87 19.94 -6.72
CA GLU A 135 -1.43 20.03 -6.45
C GLU A 135 -0.95 18.88 -5.57
N ILE A 136 -1.60 18.66 -4.42
CA ILE A 136 -1.24 17.57 -3.49
C ILE A 136 -1.46 16.21 -4.15
N LYS A 137 -2.58 16.03 -4.86
CA LYS A 137 -2.85 14.81 -5.61
C LYS A 137 -1.78 14.55 -6.66
N LYS A 138 -1.31 15.58 -7.38
CA LYS A 138 -0.23 15.44 -8.35
C LYS A 138 1.07 14.98 -7.68
N VAL A 139 1.42 15.51 -6.51
CA VAL A 139 2.59 15.05 -5.74
C VAL A 139 2.43 13.58 -5.37
N LEU A 140 1.28 13.20 -4.80
CA LEU A 140 0.96 11.83 -4.39
C LEU A 140 1.05 10.84 -5.57
N VAL A 141 0.38 11.14 -6.68
CA VAL A 141 0.35 10.26 -7.87
C VAL A 141 1.74 10.14 -8.50
N ASN A 142 2.50 11.23 -8.55
CA ASN A 142 3.84 11.19 -9.11
C ASN A 142 4.81 10.41 -8.22
N ASP A 143 4.76 10.61 -6.91
CA ASP A 143 5.56 9.86 -5.94
C ASP A 143 5.28 8.35 -6.06
N PHE A 144 4.01 7.96 -6.02
CA PHE A 144 3.60 6.57 -6.18
C PHE A 144 4.07 5.97 -7.52
N ALA A 145 3.89 6.69 -8.63
CA ALA A 145 4.33 6.23 -9.94
C ALA A 145 5.85 6.03 -10.03
N ILE A 146 6.63 6.95 -9.45
CA ILE A 146 8.10 6.85 -9.43
C ILE A 146 8.52 5.60 -8.66
N ARG A 147 8.00 5.41 -7.44
CA ARG A 147 8.32 4.25 -6.60
C ARG A 147 7.92 2.95 -7.29
N LEU A 148 6.70 2.88 -7.85
CA LEU A 148 6.21 1.70 -8.56
C LEU A 148 7.06 1.39 -9.81
N ASN A 149 7.48 2.38 -10.59
CA ASN A 149 8.36 2.15 -11.74
C ASN A 149 9.72 1.62 -11.33
N ASN A 150 10.34 2.18 -10.28
CA ASN A 150 11.62 1.69 -9.79
C ASN A 150 11.51 0.21 -9.41
N ILE A 151 10.47 -0.14 -8.66
CA ILE A 151 10.18 -1.52 -8.27
C ILE A 151 10.03 -2.44 -9.48
N LEU A 152 9.21 -2.05 -10.46
CA LEU A 152 8.97 -2.84 -11.67
C LEU A 152 10.19 -2.94 -12.59
N SER A 153 11.14 -2.01 -12.50
CA SER A 153 12.39 -2.04 -13.27
C SER A 153 13.46 -2.94 -12.63
N GLU A 154 13.39 -3.13 -11.32
CA GLU A 154 14.40 -3.87 -10.55
C GLU A 154 13.97 -5.31 -10.23
N CYS A 155 12.67 -5.58 -10.23
CA CYS A 155 12.09 -6.86 -9.79
C CYS A 155 11.16 -7.46 -10.84
N ALA A 156 11.17 -8.79 -10.96
CA ALA A 156 10.29 -9.55 -11.85
C ALA A 156 8.89 -9.76 -11.22
N VAL A 157 8.14 -8.67 -11.06
CA VAL A 157 6.78 -8.72 -10.52
C VAL A 157 5.80 -9.26 -11.56
N ASN A 158 5.18 -10.40 -11.30
CA ASN A 158 4.14 -10.94 -12.19
C ASN A 158 2.74 -10.50 -11.78
N TYR A 159 2.51 -10.14 -10.52
CA TYR A 159 1.18 -9.79 -10.01
C TYR A 159 1.17 -8.50 -9.21
N LEU A 160 0.29 -7.56 -9.61
CA LEU A 160 -0.06 -6.36 -8.85
C LEU A 160 -1.41 -6.57 -8.15
N ILE A 161 -1.44 -6.39 -6.84
CA ILE A 161 -2.63 -6.65 -6.02
C ILE A 161 -3.07 -5.37 -5.29
N PRO A 162 -3.84 -4.49 -5.94
CA PRO A 162 -4.43 -3.33 -5.27
C PRO A 162 -5.49 -3.74 -4.25
N CYS A 163 -5.22 -3.44 -2.98
CA CYS A 163 -6.08 -3.78 -1.86
C CYS A 163 -6.99 -2.60 -1.49
N GLY A 164 -8.24 -2.67 -1.93
CA GLY A 164 -9.25 -1.64 -1.71
C GLY A 164 -9.38 -0.65 -2.86
N LYS A 165 -10.50 0.07 -2.86
CA LYS A 165 -10.91 0.91 -4.00
C LYS A 165 -9.94 2.06 -4.28
N LEU A 166 -9.35 2.67 -3.25
CA LEU A 166 -8.38 3.75 -3.43
C LEU A 166 -7.11 3.24 -4.12
N ALA A 167 -6.53 2.16 -3.61
CA ALA A 167 -5.33 1.55 -4.19
C ALA A 167 -5.55 1.18 -5.66
N GLN A 168 -6.71 0.57 -5.96
CA GLN A 168 -7.09 0.22 -7.32
C GLN A 168 -7.21 1.46 -8.22
N SER A 169 -7.96 2.48 -7.80
CA SER A 169 -8.14 3.69 -8.61
C SER A 169 -6.85 4.47 -8.84
N TYR A 170 -5.94 4.52 -7.87
CA TYR A 170 -4.66 5.20 -8.06
C TYR A 170 -3.71 4.41 -8.96
N LEU A 171 -3.69 3.07 -8.85
CA LEU A 171 -2.98 2.22 -9.81
C LEU A 171 -3.51 2.43 -11.24
N GLU A 172 -4.82 2.32 -11.43
CA GLU A 172 -5.47 2.56 -12.74
C GLU A 172 -5.14 3.96 -13.28
N LEU A 173 -5.14 4.99 -12.43
CA LEU A 173 -4.78 6.34 -12.83
C LEU A 173 -3.33 6.43 -13.33
N THR A 174 -2.37 5.79 -12.65
CA THR A 174 -0.96 5.80 -13.10
C THR A 174 -0.76 5.09 -14.44
N ILE A 175 -1.46 3.98 -14.67
CA ILE A 175 -1.38 3.21 -15.91
C ILE A 175 -2.05 3.97 -17.06
N THR A 176 -3.29 4.44 -16.86
CA THR A 176 -4.05 5.17 -17.90
C THR A 176 -3.42 6.50 -18.28
N SER A 177 -2.72 7.15 -17.36
CA SER A 177 -1.92 8.35 -17.63
C SER A 177 -0.52 8.06 -18.19
N LYS A 178 -0.20 6.80 -18.49
CA LYS A 178 1.11 6.33 -19.00
C LYS A 178 2.29 6.72 -18.12
N LYS A 179 2.05 6.92 -16.82
CA LYS A 179 3.11 7.14 -15.84
C LYS A 179 3.79 5.85 -15.43
N VAL A 180 3.06 4.74 -15.47
CA VAL A 180 3.55 3.40 -15.18
C VAL A 180 3.21 2.49 -16.35
N SER A 181 4.18 1.69 -16.78
CA SER A 181 4.00 0.63 -17.77
C SER A 181 4.35 -0.69 -17.11
N THR A 182 3.51 -1.71 -17.27
CA THR A 182 3.72 -3.01 -16.65
C THR A 182 3.16 -4.12 -17.52
N SER A 183 3.85 -5.26 -17.55
CA SER A 183 3.35 -6.53 -18.09
C SER A 183 2.73 -7.40 -16.99
N ALA A 184 2.81 -6.99 -15.72
CA ALA A 184 2.26 -7.74 -14.60
C ALA A 184 0.74 -7.84 -14.71
N GLN A 185 0.20 -8.99 -14.33
CA GLN A 185 -1.23 -9.19 -14.21
C GLN A 185 -1.77 -8.43 -12.99
N ILE A 186 -2.90 -7.76 -13.14
CA ILE A 186 -3.53 -7.02 -12.04
C ILE A 186 -4.67 -7.87 -11.48
N ILE A 187 -4.57 -8.21 -10.19
CA ILE A 187 -5.63 -8.91 -9.47
C ILE A 187 -6.55 -7.88 -8.82
N THR A 188 -7.67 -7.57 -9.48
CA THR A 188 -8.63 -6.54 -9.06
C THR A 188 -9.64 -7.05 -8.03
N ASP A 189 -10.46 -6.14 -7.51
CA ASP A 189 -11.59 -6.43 -6.61
C ASP A 189 -11.17 -7.07 -5.28
N ILE A 190 -9.91 -6.86 -4.88
CA ILE A 190 -9.40 -7.25 -3.59
C ILE A 190 -9.84 -6.21 -2.56
N PRO A 191 -10.66 -6.58 -1.56
CA PRO A 191 -11.11 -5.67 -0.53
C PRO A 191 -9.94 -5.22 0.35
N HIS A 192 -10.08 -4.07 1.01
CA HIS A 192 -9.09 -3.64 1.98
C HIS A 192 -9.05 -4.61 3.19
N PRO A 193 -7.87 -5.01 3.70
CA PRO A 193 -7.76 -6.02 4.77
C PRO A 193 -8.29 -5.56 6.14
N SER A 194 -8.52 -4.26 6.35
CA SER A 194 -8.92 -3.71 7.65
C SER A 194 -10.28 -4.16 8.19
N ARG A 195 -11.09 -4.85 7.38
CA ARG A 195 -12.38 -5.41 7.83
C ARG A 195 -12.27 -6.81 8.41
N ASN A 196 -11.09 -7.43 8.40
CA ASN A 196 -10.86 -8.79 8.90
C ASN A 196 -11.81 -9.84 8.28
N GLN A 197 -12.06 -9.69 6.98
CA GLN A 197 -13.07 -10.47 6.24
C GLN A 197 -12.51 -11.09 4.96
N TRP A 198 -11.18 -11.07 4.75
CA TRP A 198 -10.57 -11.63 3.55
C TRP A 198 -10.99 -13.09 3.29
N ARG A 199 -11.03 -13.93 4.33
CA ARG A 199 -11.52 -15.32 4.20
C ARG A 199 -13.01 -15.45 3.82
N GLN A 200 -13.79 -14.38 3.90
CA GLN A 200 -15.24 -14.40 3.66
C GLN A 200 -15.64 -13.86 2.28
N TYR A 201 -14.73 -13.17 1.58
CA TYR A 201 -15.03 -12.56 0.29
C TYR A 201 -14.81 -13.53 -0.86
N SER A 202 -15.85 -13.76 -1.67
CA SER A 202 -15.75 -14.57 -2.90
C SER A 202 -14.77 -13.99 -3.92
N SER A 203 -14.52 -12.67 -3.90
CA SER A 203 -13.55 -12.02 -4.78
C SER A 203 -12.11 -12.47 -4.49
N MET A 204 -11.83 -13.03 -3.31
CA MET A 204 -10.50 -13.48 -2.92
C MET A 204 -10.08 -14.80 -3.59
N LYS A 205 -11.02 -15.55 -4.19
CA LYS A 205 -10.72 -16.81 -4.91
C LYS A 205 -9.69 -16.62 -6.02
N LYS A 206 -9.70 -15.48 -6.69
CA LYS A 206 -8.71 -15.14 -7.74
C LYS A 206 -7.29 -15.04 -7.15
N LEU A 207 -7.17 -14.37 -6.00
CA LEU A 207 -5.89 -14.23 -5.31
C LEU A 207 -5.43 -15.58 -4.76
N GLU A 208 -6.34 -16.36 -4.18
CA GLU A 208 -6.05 -17.71 -3.66
C GLU A 208 -5.50 -18.64 -4.75
N ALA A 209 -6.14 -18.69 -5.92
CA ALA A 209 -5.67 -19.50 -7.05
C ALA A 209 -4.24 -19.10 -7.47
N VAL A 210 -4.00 -17.80 -7.60
CA VAL A 210 -2.70 -17.27 -8.00
C VAL A 210 -1.61 -17.51 -6.95
N LEU A 211 -1.94 -17.47 -5.65
CA LEU A 211 -1.00 -17.76 -4.56
C LEU A 211 -0.67 -19.26 -4.47
N THR A 212 -1.66 -20.14 -4.64
CA THR A 212 -1.48 -21.60 -4.55
C THR A 212 -0.73 -22.20 -5.74
N GLU A 213 -0.81 -21.56 -6.92
CA GLU A 213 -0.06 -21.99 -8.11
C GLU A 213 1.46 -21.80 -8.00
N ASN A 214 1.95 -20.81 -7.24
CA ASN A 214 3.37 -20.45 -7.22
C ASN A 214 4.04 -20.50 -5.84
N ILE A 215 3.26 -20.55 -4.77
CA ILE A 215 3.76 -20.78 -3.43
C ILE A 215 3.40 -22.22 -3.09
N TYR A 216 4.41 -23.05 -2.83
CA TYR A 216 4.19 -24.39 -2.27
C TYR A 216 3.66 -24.27 -0.83
N LEU A 217 2.41 -23.81 -0.70
CA LEU A 217 1.62 -23.78 0.54
C LEU A 217 1.07 -25.19 0.74
N LYS A 218 1.95 -26.09 1.18
CA LYS A 218 1.62 -27.35 1.84
C LYS A 218 2.49 -27.49 3.08
#